data_AF-A0A7S1X6Q9-F1
#
_entry.id   AF-A0A7S1X6Q9-F1
#
_cell.length_a   1.000
_cell.length_b   1.000
_cell.length_c   1.000
_cell.angle_alpha   90.00
_cell.angle_beta   90.00
_cell.angle_gamma   90.00
#
_symmetry.space_group_name_H-M   'P 1'
#
loop_
_entity.id
_entity.type
_entity.pdbx_description
1 polymer ?
#
loop_
_entity_poly.entity_id
_entity_poly.type
_entity_poly.pdbx_seq_one_letter_code
_entity_poly.pdbx_strand_id
1 'polypeptide(L)'
;QVKWFGLFERGLALSPVASLELLYSLGLPAVSYSLLDPTTDLNLTIQAARCGTGEGYVMYFTNTRTGEVVLAKNKTAVYIVKRMTREMLRSFGYALYDRLPKRIIETAAYHQLSTTAAVRLCGSMFGLMEWMMAAK
;
A
#
# COMPACT_ATOMS: atom_id res chain seq x y z
N GLN A 1 1.58 -7.79 -12.80
CA GLN A 1 2.27 -9.07 -13.05
C GLN A 1 2.69 -9.65 -11.70
N VAL A 2 2.38 -10.92 -11.44
CA VAL A 2 2.80 -11.62 -10.20
C VAL A 2 4.25 -12.08 -10.36
N LYS A 3 5.07 -11.92 -9.32
CA LYS A 3 6.47 -12.36 -9.30
C LYS A 3 6.72 -13.25 -8.08
N TRP A 4 7.52 -14.29 -8.27
CA TRP A 4 7.99 -15.16 -7.20
C TRP A 4 9.08 -14.47 -6.37
N PHE A 5 9.02 -14.61 -5.04
CA PHE A 5 10.00 -14.00 -4.14
C PHE A 5 10.80 -15.03 -3.32
N GLY A 6 10.50 -16.32 -3.46
CA GLY A 6 11.22 -17.39 -2.80
C GLY A 6 10.44 -18.70 -2.85
N LEU A 7 11.09 -19.78 -2.47
CA LEU A 7 10.47 -21.09 -2.28
C LEU A 7 10.43 -21.40 -0.78
N PHE A 8 9.36 -22.06 -0.36
CA PHE A 8 9.08 -22.31 1.04
C PHE A 8 8.65 -23.76 1.22
N GLU A 9 9.17 -24.41 2.24
CA GLU A 9 8.75 -25.74 2.65
C GLU A 9 8.13 -25.65 4.04
N ARG A 10 6.85 -26.03 4.16
CA ARG A 10 6.11 -26.00 5.43
C ARG A 10 6.16 -24.64 6.15
N GLY A 11 6.18 -23.56 5.36
CA GLY A 11 6.25 -22.19 5.87
C GLY A 11 7.65 -21.68 6.21
N LEU A 12 8.68 -22.53 6.11
CA LEU A 12 10.08 -22.14 6.26
C LEU A 12 10.66 -21.76 4.90
N ALA A 13 11.36 -20.63 4.86
CA ALA A 13 12.06 -20.24 3.64
C ALA A 13 13.20 -21.21 3.36
N LEU A 14 13.25 -21.75 2.14
CA LEU A 14 14.44 -22.39 1.63
C LEU A 14 15.53 -21.33 1.41
N SER A 15 16.75 -21.76 1.09
CA SER A 15 17.86 -20.85 0.77
C SER A 15 17.39 -19.76 -0.22
N PRO A 16 17.35 -18.47 0.19
CA PRO A 16 16.68 -17.44 -0.60
C PRO A 16 17.32 -17.22 -1.97
N VAL A 17 18.64 -17.19 -1.99
CA VAL A 17 19.44 -16.99 -3.21
C VAL A 17 19.25 -18.18 -4.14
N ALA A 18 19.46 -19.40 -3.66
CA ALA A 18 19.31 -20.60 -4.46
C ALA A 18 17.87 -20.76 -4.99
N SER A 19 16.87 -20.37 -4.19
CA SER A 19 15.48 -20.38 -4.61
C SER A 19 15.22 -19.42 -5.77
N LEU A 20 15.74 -18.19 -5.70
CA LEU A 20 15.57 -17.20 -6.76
C LEU A 20 16.36 -17.60 -8.02
N GLU A 21 17.58 -18.10 -7.87
CA GLU A 21 18.39 -18.61 -8.99
C GLU A 21 17.72 -19.78 -9.71
N LEU A 22 17.12 -20.71 -8.96
CA LEU A 22 16.32 -21.79 -9.54
C LEU A 22 15.10 -21.28 -10.30
N LEU A 23 14.37 -20.31 -9.72
CA LEU A 23 13.23 -19.70 -10.41
C LEU A 23 13.66 -19.03 -11.72
N TYR A 24 14.78 -18.31 -11.72
CA TYR A 24 15.34 -17.70 -12.91
C TYR A 24 15.78 -18.73 -13.96
N SER A 25 16.43 -19.82 -13.54
CA SER A 25 16.89 -20.87 -14.47
C SER A 25 15.72 -21.62 -15.13
N LEU A 26 14.57 -21.68 -14.46
CA LEU A 26 13.31 -22.22 -15.00
C LEU A 26 12.52 -21.20 -15.83
N GLY A 27 13.02 -19.99 -16.04
CA GLY A 27 12.34 -18.93 -16.78
C GLY A 27 11.11 -18.35 -16.06
N LEU A 28 10.99 -18.58 -14.74
CA LEU A 28 9.88 -18.07 -13.95
C LEU A 28 10.14 -16.61 -13.55
N PRO A 29 9.11 -15.74 -13.58
CA PRO A 29 9.27 -14.34 -13.22
C PRO A 29 9.50 -14.21 -11.71
N ALA A 30 10.73 -13.91 -11.30
CA ALA A 30 11.11 -13.70 -9.90
C ALA A 30 11.48 -12.24 -9.60
N VAL A 31 11.54 -11.89 -8.31
CA VAL A 31 11.94 -10.56 -7.83
C VAL A 31 13.44 -10.35 -7.95
N SER A 32 13.85 -9.16 -8.40
CA SER A 32 15.25 -8.74 -8.35
C SER A 32 15.72 -8.65 -6.90
N TYR A 33 16.96 -9.07 -6.64
CA TYR A 33 17.57 -9.00 -5.31
C TYR A 33 18.99 -8.44 -5.38
N SER A 34 19.53 -8.06 -4.23
CA SER A 34 20.92 -7.68 -4.06
C SER A 34 21.45 -8.31 -2.77
N LEU A 35 22.68 -8.77 -2.80
CA LEU A 35 23.36 -9.30 -1.62
C LEU A 35 24.02 -8.15 -0.87
N LEU A 36 23.95 -8.20 0.44
CA LEU A 36 24.58 -7.22 1.33
C LEU A 36 25.73 -7.90 2.06
N ASP A 37 26.81 -7.15 2.27
CA ASP A 37 27.96 -7.63 3.02
C ASP A 37 27.54 -7.88 4.48
N PRO A 38 27.88 -9.05 5.08
CA PRO A 38 27.60 -9.35 6.49
C PRO A 38 28.13 -8.33 7.50
N THR A 39 29.14 -7.55 7.12
CA THR A 39 29.74 -6.49 7.96
C THR A 39 28.98 -5.17 7.91
N THR A 40 28.00 -5.05 7.00
CA THR A 40 27.19 -3.84 6.84
C THR A 40 26.34 -3.61 8.09
N ASP A 41 26.32 -2.37 8.60
CA ASP A 41 25.42 -2.00 9.68
C ASP A 41 23.96 -2.24 9.26
N LEU A 42 23.30 -3.12 10.01
CA LEU A 42 21.90 -3.50 9.79
C LEU A 42 20.97 -2.29 9.89
N ASN A 43 21.22 -1.35 10.80
CA ASN A 43 20.40 -0.15 10.96
C ASN A 43 20.51 0.76 9.74
N LEU A 44 21.73 0.95 9.21
CA LEU A 44 21.94 1.72 7.99
C LEU A 44 21.26 1.07 6.79
N THR A 45 21.33 -0.26 6.68
CA THR A 45 20.61 -1.03 5.66
C THR A 45 19.10 -0.80 5.73
N ILE A 46 18.52 -0.89 6.92
CA ILE A 46 17.08 -0.68 7.14
C ILE A 46 16.69 0.75 6.79
N GLN A 47 17.52 1.74 7.13
CA GLN A 47 17.28 3.14 6.79
C GLN A 47 17.36 3.38 5.29
N ALA A 48 18.38 2.86 4.61
CA ALA A 48 18.52 2.97 3.16
C ALA A 48 17.32 2.37 2.42
N ALA A 49 16.84 1.20 2.87
CA ALA A 49 15.64 0.57 2.31
C ALA A 49 14.37 1.43 2.45
N ARG A 50 14.29 2.36 3.41
CA ARG A 50 13.15 3.28 3.54
C ARG A 50 13.15 4.42 2.53
N CYS A 51 14.32 4.74 1.96
CA CYS A 51 14.51 5.80 0.98
C CYS A 51 14.16 5.38 -0.46
N GLY A 52 13.75 4.12 -0.67
CA GLY A 52 13.31 3.64 -1.98
C GLY A 52 12.04 4.34 -2.50
N THR A 53 11.83 4.27 -3.81
CA THR A 53 10.66 4.87 -4.49
C THR A 53 9.50 3.90 -4.69
N GLY A 54 9.75 2.60 -4.54
CA GLY A 54 8.74 1.53 -4.63
C GLY A 54 7.92 1.34 -3.36
N GLU A 55 7.19 0.24 -3.25
CA GLU A 55 6.40 -0.11 -2.05
C GLU A 55 7.28 -0.43 -0.84
N GLY A 56 8.39 -1.13 -1.06
CA GLY A 56 9.26 -1.62 -0.01
C GLY A 56 10.17 -2.73 -0.48
N TYR A 57 10.92 -3.27 0.48
CA TYR A 57 11.87 -4.36 0.30
C TYR A 57 11.55 -5.48 1.30
N VAL A 58 11.91 -6.70 0.93
CA VAL A 58 11.92 -7.86 1.83
C VAL A 58 13.37 -8.20 2.09
N MET A 59 13.78 -8.15 3.35
CA MET A 59 15.12 -8.49 3.80
C MET A 59 15.13 -9.93 4.31
N TYR A 60 16.15 -10.67 3.91
CA TYR A 60 16.38 -12.04 4.35
C TYR A 60 17.60 -12.03 5.27
N PHE A 61 17.39 -12.45 6.52
CA PHE A 61 18.45 -12.59 7.50
C PHE A 61 18.70 -14.06 7.74
N THR A 62 19.94 -14.51 7.57
CA THR A 62 20.34 -15.87 7.91
C THR A 62 21.03 -15.85 9.25
N ASN A 63 20.50 -16.59 10.23
CA ASN A 63 21.18 -16.78 11.50
C ASN A 63 22.41 -17.67 11.28
N THR A 64 23.60 -17.13 11.50
CA THR A 64 24.85 -17.87 11.28
C THR A 64 25.07 -19.02 12.26
N ARG A 65 24.34 -19.06 13.37
CA ARG A 65 24.43 -20.14 14.38
C ARG A 65 23.46 -21.28 14.11
N THR A 66 22.23 -20.99 13.69
CA THR A 66 21.17 -22.00 13.49
C THR A 66 20.92 -22.32 12.01
N GLY A 67 21.39 -21.51 11.09
CA GLY A 67 21.10 -21.61 9.66
C GLY A 67 19.68 -21.16 9.28
N GLU A 68 18.87 -20.74 10.25
CA GLU A 68 17.49 -20.33 10.01
C GLU A 68 17.41 -18.99 9.29
N VAL A 69 16.43 -18.88 8.39
CA VAL A 69 16.18 -17.66 7.62
C VAL A 69 14.96 -16.93 8.18
N VAL A 70 15.15 -15.68 8.57
CA VAL A 70 14.10 -14.78 9.04
C VAL A 70 13.84 -13.72 7.97
N LEU A 71 12.57 -13.46 7.68
CA LEU A 71 12.16 -12.42 6.73
C LEU A 71 11.65 -11.19 7.47
N ALA A 72 12.12 -10.02 7.04
CA ALA A 72 11.59 -8.75 7.51
C ALA A 72 11.13 -7.89 6.34
N LYS A 73 9.88 -7.42 6.42
CA LYS A 73 9.33 -6.44 5.48
C LYS A 73 9.75 -5.03 5.92
N ASN A 74 10.18 -4.23 4.97
CA ASN A 74 10.44 -2.81 5.18
C ASN A 74 9.71 -1.99 4.11
N LYS A 75 8.81 -1.11 4.54
CA LYS A 75 8.02 -0.26 3.63
C LYS A 75 8.74 1.07 3.46
N THR A 76 8.72 1.62 2.26
CA THR A 76 9.31 2.93 2.00
C THR A 76 8.49 4.02 2.67
N ALA A 77 9.15 5.13 3.03
CA ALA A 77 8.47 6.30 3.58
C ALA A 77 7.43 6.84 2.58
N VAL A 78 7.79 6.85 1.28
CA VAL A 78 6.91 7.30 0.19
C VAL A 78 5.63 6.44 0.12
N TYR A 79 5.74 5.11 0.21
CA TYR A 79 4.57 4.24 0.21
C TYR A 79 3.68 4.48 1.44
N ILE A 80 4.28 4.62 2.61
CA ILE A 80 3.55 4.88 3.86
C ILE A 80 2.78 6.19 3.74
N VAL A 81 3.43 7.27 3.30
CA VAL A 81 2.78 8.58 3.11
C VAL A 81 1.65 8.48 2.08
N LYS A 82 1.89 7.88 0.90
CA LYS A 82 0.83 7.69 -0.12
C LYS A 82 -0.37 6.92 0.44
N ARG A 83 -0.12 5.89 1.25
CA ARG A 83 -1.18 5.10 1.89
C ARG A 83 -1.95 5.94 2.91
N MET A 84 -1.27 6.68 3.77
CA MET A 84 -1.90 7.60 4.73
C MET A 84 -2.75 8.65 4.02
N THR A 85 -2.21 9.31 3.00
CA THR A 85 -2.94 10.31 2.20
C THR A 85 -4.19 9.70 1.57
N ARG A 86 -4.10 8.50 1.00
CA ARG A 86 -5.27 7.81 0.44
C ARG A 86 -6.34 7.53 1.49
N GLU A 87 -5.96 7.04 2.67
CA GLU A 87 -6.94 6.78 3.74
C GLU A 87 -7.57 8.08 4.26
N MET A 88 -6.80 9.19 4.31
CA MET A 88 -7.34 10.52 4.62
C MET A 88 -8.32 11.01 3.56
N LEU A 89 -8.02 10.83 2.27
CA LEU A 89 -8.92 11.22 1.19
C LEU A 89 -10.20 10.38 1.21
N ARG A 90 -10.08 9.07 1.48
CA ARG A 90 -11.23 8.19 1.66
C ARG A 90 -12.08 8.63 2.85
N SER A 91 -11.48 8.84 4.01
CA SER A 91 -12.21 9.25 5.21
C SER A 91 -12.86 10.62 5.06
N PHE A 92 -12.20 11.56 4.39
CA PHE A 92 -12.78 12.86 4.05
C PHE A 92 -13.94 12.74 3.06
N GLY A 93 -13.81 11.89 2.03
CA GLY A 93 -14.88 11.58 1.08
C GLY A 93 -16.09 10.95 1.76
N TYR A 94 -15.89 9.96 2.64
CA TYR A 94 -16.98 9.35 3.42
C TYR A 94 -17.63 10.33 4.40
N ALA A 95 -16.83 11.13 5.10
CA ALA A 95 -17.34 12.15 6.01
C ALA A 95 -18.14 13.23 5.26
N LEU A 96 -17.72 13.60 4.05
CA LEU A 96 -18.48 14.48 3.17
C LEU A 96 -19.77 13.82 2.71
N TYR A 97 -19.74 12.54 2.31
CA TYR A 97 -20.90 11.77 1.87
C TYR A 97 -22.02 11.78 2.92
N ASP A 98 -21.67 11.70 4.21
CA ASP A 98 -22.66 11.73 5.29
C ASP A 98 -23.05 13.16 5.72
N ARG A 99 -22.09 14.09 5.75
CA ARG A 99 -22.32 15.45 6.28
C ARG A 99 -23.04 16.37 5.29
N LEU A 100 -22.75 16.25 3.99
CA LEU A 100 -23.30 17.17 3.00
C LEU A 100 -24.82 17.04 2.82
N PRO A 101 -25.37 15.82 2.61
CA PRO A 101 -26.81 15.65 2.45
C PRO A 101 -27.55 16.10 3.71
N LYS A 102 -27.01 15.77 4.89
CA LYS A 102 -27.53 16.22 6.17
C LYS A 102 -27.57 17.75 6.25
N ARG A 103 -26.50 18.43 5.84
CA ARG A 103 -26.44 19.90 5.85
C ARG A 103 -27.43 20.53 4.85
N ILE A 104 -27.57 19.97 3.66
CA ILE A 104 -28.53 20.43 2.64
C ILE A 104 -29.97 20.28 3.14
N ILE A 105 -30.29 19.17 3.82
CA ILE A 105 -31.62 18.96 4.43
C ILE A 105 -31.85 19.96 5.57
N GLU A 106 -30.88 20.15 6.46
CA GLU A 106 -30.96 21.08 7.59
C GLU A 106 -31.14 22.54 7.15
N THR A 107 -30.53 22.93 6.02
CA THR A 107 -30.62 24.31 5.50
C THR A 107 -31.66 24.49 4.38
N ALA A 108 -32.37 23.43 3.98
CA ALA A 108 -33.33 23.48 2.87
C ALA A 108 -34.43 24.54 3.09
N ALA A 109 -35.01 24.59 4.29
CA ALA A 109 -36.03 25.57 4.63
C ALA A 109 -35.48 27.02 4.65
N TYR A 110 -34.24 27.18 5.14
CA TYR A 110 -33.54 28.48 5.16
C TYR A 110 -33.27 29.01 3.74
N HIS A 111 -32.93 28.12 2.80
CA HIS A 111 -32.71 28.46 1.39
C HIS A 111 -33.98 28.35 0.51
N GLN A 112 -35.15 28.11 1.11
CA GLN A 112 -36.42 27.91 0.40
C GLN A 112 -36.36 26.85 -0.71
N LEU A 113 -35.55 25.80 -0.51
CA LEU A 113 -35.40 24.71 -1.47
C LEU A 113 -36.61 23.78 -1.39
N SER A 114 -37.25 23.51 -2.53
CA SER A 114 -38.23 22.44 -2.64
C SER A 114 -37.56 21.07 -2.48
N THR A 115 -38.30 20.05 -2.03
CA THR A 115 -37.79 18.69 -1.87
C THR A 115 -37.14 18.18 -3.16
N THR A 116 -37.74 18.45 -4.31
CA THR A 116 -37.19 18.08 -5.63
C THR A 116 -35.88 18.79 -5.93
N ALA A 117 -35.73 20.06 -5.55
CA ALA A 117 -34.48 20.81 -5.73
C ALA A 117 -33.36 20.29 -4.81
N ALA A 118 -33.68 19.98 -3.55
CA ALA A 118 -32.71 19.41 -2.60
C ALA A 118 -32.19 18.03 -3.06
N VAL A 119 -33.09 17.17 -3.57
CA VAL A 119 -32.71 15.84 -4.10
C VAL A 119 -31.78 15.97 -5.32
N ARG A 120 -32.07 16.89 -6.24
CA ARG A 120 -31.20 17.13 -7.42
C ARG A 120 -29.83 17.64 -7.01
N LEU A 121 -29.77 18.58 -6.06
CA LEU A 121 -28.52 19.14 -5.56
C LEU A 121 -27.65 18.05 -4.91
N CYS A 122 -28.24 17.23 -4.02
CA CYS A 122 -27.55 16.09 -3.42
C CYS A 122 -27.02 15.10 -4.47
N GLY A 123 -27.83 14.78 -5.50
CA GLY A 123 -27.42 13.89 -6.59
C GLY A 123 -26.22 14.41 -7.40
N SER A 124 -26.21 15.69 -7.75
CA SER A 124 -25.07 16.31 -8.44
C SER A 124 -23.80 16.32 -7.59
N MET A 125 -23.93 16.50 -6.27
CA MET A 125 -22.79 16.47 -5.35
C MET A 125 -22.24 15.07 -5.16
N PHE A 126 -23.09 14.04 -5.12
CA PHE A 126 -22.64 12.64 -5.13
C PHE A 126 -21.87 12.29 -6.41
N GLY A 127 -22.36 12.70 -7.58
CA GLY A 127 -21.65 12.50 -8.85
C GLY A 127 -20.28 13.18 -8.87
N LEU A 128 -20.14 14.37 -8.27
CA LEU A 128 -18.85 15.05 -8.12
C LEU A 128 -17.90 14.29 -7.18
N MET A 129 -18.40 13.77 -6.06
CA MET A 129 -17.60 12.99 -5.11
C MET A 129 -17.12 11.66 -5.72
N GLU A 130 -17.98 10.98 -6.46
CA GLU A 130 -17.62 9.76 -7.21
C GLU A 130 -16.52 10.04 -8.23
N TRP A 131 -16.62 11.16 -8.96
CA TRP A 131 -15.56 11.58 -9.90
C TRP A 131 -14.21 11.81 -9.20
N MET A 132 -14.20 12.47 -8.04
CA MET A 132 -12.97 12.70 -7.25
C MET A 132 -12.35 11.38 -6.72
N MET A 133 -13.18 10.37 -6.43
CA MET A 133 -12.70 9.06 -6.00
C MET A 133 -12.29 8.14 -7.16
N ALA A 134 -12.85 8.35 -8.35
CA ALA A 134 -12.59 7.55 -9.55
C ALA A 134 -11.37 8.01 -10.35
N ALA A 135 -10.91 9.26 -10.15
CA ALA A 135 -9.69 9.77 -10.78
C ALA A 135 -8.46 8.95 -10.33
N LYS A 136 -8.03 8.03 -11.19
CA LYS A 136 -6.83 7.20 -11.07
C LYS A 136 -5.62 7.91 -11.65
#